data_AF-A0AB74KST6-F1
#
_entry.id   AF-A0AB74KST6-F1
#
_cell.length_a   1.000
_cell.length_b   1.000
_cell.length_c   1.000
_cell.angle_alpha   90.00
_cell.angle_beta   90.00
_cell.angle_gamma   90.00
#
_symmetry.space_group_name_H-M   'P 1'
#
loop_
_entity.id
_entity.type
_entity.pdbx_description
1 polymer ?
#
loop_
_entity_poly.entity_id
_entity_poly.type
_entity_poly.pdbx_seq_one_letter_code
_entity_poly.pdbx_strand_id
1 'polypeptide(L)'
;MTQVYIISLKESQRRLDTEKLVLESNEKFKGRCVFQIFDAISPKHEDFEKFIQELYDSSSLLKSDWFHSDYCYQELLPQEFGCYLSHYLLWKECVKTNQPIIILEDDATLESNFMQALEDCLKSPFDFVRLYGHYWGGHKTNLHSLPIYTETEEAKASIEKTPIENHEVTPPPPNPAQDVQQDCIIETQQDPKGLSEPCKIAPQKISFNQVVFRKIKRKLNRFLGNILARTEVYKKLTGKYESLLAKEANIKETFWERRADSEEEAFFLEHFYLTSVYVATTAGYYITLKGAKTFIEATERFKIIEPVDMFINNPTYHDVANFTYLPCPISLNKHAFNSTIQNAKKPDISLKPPKKSYFDNLFYDQLNTRKCLRAFYKYGRRYAPLKTPKEI
;
A
#
# COMPACT_ATOMS: atom_id res chain seq x y z
N MET A 1 30.08 -3.65 -20.91
CA MET A 1 29.88 -3.64 -19.44
C MET A 1 28.42 -3.42 -19.18
N THR A 2 27.80 -4.25 -18.33
CA THR A 2 26.38 -4.13 -18.01
C THR A 2 26.12 -2.87 -17.19
N GLN A 3 25.07 -2.12 -17.52
CA GLN A 3 24.70 -0.92 -16.77
C GLN A 3 23.76 -1.30 -15.63
N VAL A 4 24.02 -0.74 -14.45
CA VAL A 4 23.17 -0.85 -13.26
C VAL A 4 22.70 0.55 -12.90
N TYR A 5 21.39 0.78 -12.99
CA TYR A 5 20.77 2.05 -12.63
C TYR A 5 20.14 1.92 -11.25
N ILE A 6 20.43 2.87 -10.36
CA ILE A 6 19.75 3.00 -9.08
C ILE A 6 18.80 4.20 -9.16
N ILE A 7 17.50 3.97 -9.04
CA ILE A 7 16.47 5.01 -9.03
C ILE A 7 16.51 5.68 -7.66
N SER A 8 16.88 6.96 -7.62
CA SER A 8 16.88 7.74 -6.38
C SER A 8 16.47 9.17 -6.65
N LEU A 9 15.60 9.72 -5.79
CA LEU A 9 15.23 11.13 -5.87
C LEU A 9 16.43 12.01 -5.54
N LYS A 10 16.63 13.06 -6.34
CA LYS A 10 17.77 13.98 -6.19
C LYS A 10 17.77 14.69 -4.83
N GLU A 11 16.60 14.99 -4.29
CA GLU A 11 16.43 15.67 -3.00
C GLU A 11 16.27 14.69 -1.82
N SER A 12 16.34 13.38 -2.04
CA SER A 12 16.22 12.39 -0.97
C SER A 12 17.46 12.37 -0.10
N GLN A 13 17.28 12.22 1.22
CA GLN A 13 18.40 12.00 2.12
C GLN A 13 19.15 10.69 1.81
N ARG A 14 18.47 9.70 1.22
CA ARG A 14 19.07 8.42 0.77
C ARG A 14 19.96 8.57 -0.46
N ARG A 15 19.90 9.72 -1.13
CA ARG A 15 20.72 10.00 -2.30
C ARG A 15 22.20 9.86 -1.99
N LEU A 16 22.63 10.31 -0.81
CA LEU A 16 24.02 10.18 -0.35
C LEU A 16 24.45 8.72 -0.16
N ASP A 17 23.58 7.88 0.41
CA ASP A 17 23.84 6.44 0.56
C ASP A 17 23.93 5.77 -0.81
N THR A 18 23.09 6.20 -1.76
CA THR A 18 23.12 5.73 -3.15
C THR A 18 24.40 6.14 -3.86
N GLU A 19 24.86 7.38 -3.72
CA GLU A 19 26.13 7.88 -4.27
C GLU A 19 27.32 7.08 -3.73
N LYS A 20 27.31 6.80 -2.43
CA LYS A 20 28.32 5.94 -1.81
C LYS A 20 28.30 4.54 -2.38
N LEU A 21 27.12 3.92 -2.49
CA LEU A 21 26.96 2.57 -3.07
C LEU A 21 27.47 2.52 -4.51
N VAL A 22 27.20 3.55 -5.32
CA VAL A 22 27.69 3.64 -6.71
C VAL A 22 29.22 3.68 -6.75
N LEU A 23 29.85 4.52 -5.92
CA LEU A 23 31.31 4.64 -5.88
C LEU A 23 31.98 3.32 -5.46
N GLU A 24 31.51 2.72 -4.37
CA GLU A 24 32.05 1.46 -3.85
C GLU A 24 31.84 0.31 -4.84
N SER A 25 30.67 0.24 -5.47
CA SER A 25 30.34 -0.82 -6.44
C SER A 25 31.13 -0.69 -7.74
N ASN A 26 31.39 0.53 -8.22
CA ASN A 26 32.20 0.76 -9.41
C ASN A 26 33.68 0.41 -9.21
N GLU A 27 34.21 0.61 -8.00
CA GLU A 27 35.54 0.11 -7.64
C GLU A 27 35.52 -1.43 -7.53
N LYS A 28 34.57 -1.99 -6.76
CA LYS A 28 34.49 -3.42 -6.48
C LYS A 28 34.25 -4.28 -7.74
N PHE A 29 33.45 -3.80 -8.69
CA PHE A 29 33.02 -4.55 -9.87
C PHE A 29 33.60 -3.99 -11.18
N LYS A 30 34.71 -3.26 -11.08
CA LYS A 30 35.42 -2.62 -12.19
C LYS A 30 35.63 -3.59 -13.36
N GLY A 31 35.25 -3.14 -14.56
CA GLY A 31 35.36 -3.91 -15.80
C GLY A 31 34.24 -4.92 -16.05
N ARG A 32 33.32 -5.13 -15.10
CA ARG A 32 32.19 -6.06 -15.24
C ARG A 32 30.87 -5.30 -15.42
N CYS A 33 30.58 -4.37 -14.52
CA CYS A 33 29.39 -3.51 -14.57
C CYS A 33 29.71 -2.06 -14.22
N VAL A 34 28.80 -1.17 -14.55
CA VAL A 34 28.86 0.26 -14.24
C VAL A 34 27.58 0.65 -13.53
N PHE A 35 27.72 1.06 -12.28
CA PHE A 35 26.66 1.61 -11.46
C PHE A 35 26.53 3.11 -11.71
N GLN A 36 25.29 3.58 -11.81
CA GLN A 36 24.97 4.99 -11.94
C GLN A 36 23.59 5.28 -11.36
N ILE A 37 23.39 6.53 -10.96
CA ILE A 37 22.11 6.96 -10.42
C ILE A 37 21.22 7.46 -11.56
N PHE A 38 19.97 7.03 -11.54
CA PHE A 38 18.91 7.63 -12.33
C PHE A 38 18.12 8.60 -11.45
N ASP A 39 18.00 9.84 -11.89
CA ASP A 39 17.20 10.85 -11.19
C ASP A 39 15.72 10.47 -11.27
N ALA A 40 15.19 9.99 -10.15
CA ALA A 40 13.81 9.53 -10.08
C ALA A 40 12.83 10.66 -10.43
N ILE A 41 11.76 10.30 -11.13
CA ILE A 41 10.69 11.23 -11.50
C ILE A 41 9.81 11.46 -10.27
N SER A 42 9.71 12.71 -9.86
CA SER A 42 8.76 13.14 -8.83
C SER A 42 7.60 13.91 -9.46
N PRO A 43 6.49 14.13 -8.72
CA PRO A 43 5.43 15.04 -9.17
C PRO A 43 5.88 16.49 -9.40
N LYS A 44 7.09 16.86 -8.98
CA LYS A 44 7.68 18.19 -9.23
C LYS A 44 8.52 18.24 -10.52
N HIS A 45 8.70 17.12 -11.20
CA HIS A 45 9.47 17.06 -12.44
C HIS A 45 8.78 17.89 -13.54
N GLU A 46 9.54 18.64 -14.33
CA GLU A 46 9.01 19.57 -15.33
C GLU A 46 8.10 18.90 -16.36
N ASP A 47 8.48 17.71 -16.84
CA ASP A 47 7.68 16.91 -17.78
C ASP A 47 6.60 16.04 -17.12
N PHE A 48 6.41 16.09 -15.79
CA PHE A 48 5.49 15.17 -15.10
C PHE A 48 4.08 15.25 -15.67
N GLU A 49 3.51 16.45 -15.78
CA GLU A 49 2.15 16.64 -16.30
C GLU A 49 2.02 16.18 -17.76
N LYS A 50 3.05 16.40 -18.57
CA LYS A 50 3.10 15.95 -19.97
C LYS A 50 3.07 14.43 -20.04
N PHE A 51 3.85 13.74 -19.21
CA PHE A 51 3.83 12.28 -19.15
C PHE A 51 2.47 11.74 -18.71
N ILE A 52 1.82 12.37 -17.73
CA ILE A 52 0.47 11.98 -17.31
C ILE A 52 -0.52 12.14 -18.47
N GLN A 53 -0.49 13.26 -19.19
CA GLN A 53 -1.38 13.47 -20.34
C GLN A 53 -1.18 12.44 -21.46
N GLU A 54 0.04 11.95 -21.66
CA GLU A 54 0.37 10.97 -22.71
C GLU A 54 0.07 9.52 -22.29
N LEU A 55 0.41 9.18 -21.06
CA LEU A 55 0.50 7.80 -20.58
C LEU A 55 -0.59 7.41 -19.59
N TYR A 56 -1.46 8.34 -19.18
CA TYR A 56 -2.56 8.08 -18.26
C TYR A 56 -3.92 8.44 -18.85
N ASP A 57 -4.90 7.59 -18.58
CA ASP A 57 -6.30 7.79 -18.92
C ASP A 57 -7.15 7.09 -17.84
N SER A 58 -7.91 7.88 -17.08
CA SER A 58 -8.72 7.34 -15.97
C SER A 58 -9.79 6.36 -16.44
N SER A 59 -10.23 6.44 -17.70
CA SER A 59 -11.18 5.47 -18.26
C SER A 59 -10.54 4.08 -18.45
N SER A 60 -9.21 4.03 -18.59
CA SER A 60 -8.45 2.80 -18.71
C SER A 60 -8.26 2.07 -17.37
N LEU A 61 -8.52 2.72 -16.22
CA LEU A 61 -8.52 2.05 -14.90
C LEU A 61 -9.51 0.88 -14.83
N LEU A 62 -10.60 0.90 -15.59
CA LEU A 62 -11.55 -0.23 -15.63
C LEU A 62 -10.93 -1.54 -16.16
N LYS A 63 -9.80 -1.45 -16.87
CA LYS A 63 -9.03 -2.59 -17.38
C LYS A 63 -8.05 -3.17 -16.35
N SER A 64 -7.83 -2.46 -15.25
CA SER A 64 -6.84 -2.78 -14.23
C SER A 64 -7.35 -3.85 -13.28
N ASP A 65 -6.57 -4.92 -13.16
CA ASP A 65 -6.75 -5.90 -12.10
C ASP A 65 -6.61 -5.23 -10.73
N TRP A 66 -5.61 -4.37 -10.54
CA TRP A 66 -5.42 -3.64 -9.28
C TRP A 66 -6.65 -2.78 -8.92
N PHE A 67 -7.26 -2.08 -9.88
CA PHE A 67 -8.42 -1.23 -9.62
C PHE A 67 -9.62 -2.00 -9.06
N HIS A 68 -9.80 -3.25 -9.46
CA HIS A 68 -10.87 -4.13 -8.96
C HIS A 68 -10.51 -4.87 -7.67
N SER A 69 -9.24 -4.84 -7.23
CA SER A 69 -8.80 -5.49 -5.99
C SER A 69 -9.31 -4.76 -4.73
N ASP A 70 -9.42 -5.43 -3.60
CA ASP A 70 -9.82 -4.81 -2.32
C ASP A 70 -8.81 -3.76 -1.80
N TYR A 71 -7.63 -3.67 -2.41
CA TYR A 71 -6.53 -2.81 -2.01
C TYR A 71 -6.51 -1.45 -2.72
N CYS A 72 -7.24 -1.34 -3.83
CA CYS A 72 -7.41 -0.08 -4.53
C CYS A 72 -8.65 0.64 -4.00
N TYR A 73 -8.43 1.76 -3.31
CA TYR A 73 -9.49 2.62 -2.79
C TYR A 73 -9.82 3.80 -3.72
N GLN A 74 -8.87 4.25 -4.57
CA GLN A 74 -8.98 5.42 -5.48
C GLN A 74 -8.05 5.29 -6.71
N GLU A 75 -7.76 6.39 -7.41
CA GLU A 75 -6.75 6.41 -8.49
C GLU A 75 -5.33 6.24 -7.97
N LEU A 76 -4.37 6.05 -8.89
CA LEU A 76 -2.95 6.08 -8.56
C LEU A 76 -2.57 7.43 -7.94
N LEU A 77 -1.75 7.38 -6.91
CA LEU A 77 -1.15 8.54 -6.28
C LEU A 77 -0.12 9.17 -7.23
N PRO A 78 0.09 10.50 -7.21
CA PRO A 78 1.15 11.15 -7.99
C PRO A 78 2.52 10.51 -7.83
N GLN A 79 2.78 9.93 -6.65
CA GLN A 79 4.05 9.29 -6.33
C GLN A 79 4.19 7.89 -6.94
N GLU A 80 3.08 7.15 -7.07
CA GLU A 80 3.04 5.88 -7.81
C GLU A 80 3.28 6.13 -9.30
N PHE A 81 2.74 7.22 -9.86
CA PHE A 81 3.10 7.65 -11.22
C PHE A 81 4.58 8.00 -11.34
N GLY A 82 5.16 8.74 -10.39
CA GLY A 82 6.59 9.07 -10.40
C GLY A 82 7.48 7.83 -10.38
N CYS A 83 7.14 6.84 -9.54
CA CYS A 83 7.80 5.54 -9.53
C CYS A 83 7.69 4.86 -10.90
N TYR A 84 6.46 4.68 -11.41
CA TYR A 84 6.22 4.05 -12.72
C TYR A 84 7.02 4.73 -13.85
N LEU A 85 6.97 6.06 -13.93
CA LEU A 85 7.67 6.83 -14.96
C LEU A 85 9.19 6.66 -14.86
N SER A 86 9.75 6.53 -13.66
CA SER A 86 11.19 6.28 -13.48
C SER A 86 11.60 4.94 -14.11
N HIS A 87 10.83 3.88 -13.86
CA HIS A 87 11.06 2.57 -14.49
C HIS A 87 10.83 2.62 -16.00
N TYR A 88 9.76 3.28 -16.47
CA TYR A 88 9.42 3.41 -17.88
C TYR A 88 10.53 4.12 -18.69
N LEU A 89 11.11 5.19 -18.14
CA LEU A 89 12.23 5.90 -18.78
C LEU A 89 13.50 5.04 -18.81
N LEU A 90 13.75 4.24 -17.78
CA LEU A 90 14.86 3.27 -17.80
C LEU A 90 14.62 2.11 -18.79
N TRP A 91 13.38 1.68 -19.01
CA TRP A 91 13.07 0.77 -20.12
C TRP A 91 13.40 1.42 -21.46
N LYS A 92 13.04 2.69 -21.67
CA LYS A 92 13.41 3.44 -22.89
C LYS A 92 14.93 3.54 -23.04
N GLU A 93 15.66 3.73 -21.94
CA GLU A 93 17.13 3.76 -21.96
C GLU A 93 17.73 2.38 -22.28
N CYS A 94 17.16 1.28 -21.77
CA CYS A 94 17.53 -0.09 -22.17
C CYS A 94 17.37 -0.28 -23.69
N VAL A 95 16.27 0.22 -24.26
CA VAL A 95 16.04 0.17 -25.70
C VAL A 95 17.07 0.99 -26.48
N LYS A 96 17.34 2.21 -26.02
CA LYS A 96 18.27 3.13 -26.66
C LYS A 96 19.72 2.64 -26.62
N THR A 97 20.16 2.08 -25.49
CA THR A 97 21.52 1.54 -25.32
C THR A 97 21.71 0.18 -25.99
N ASN A 98 20.62 -0.49 -26.36
CA ASN A 98 20.64 -1.79 -27.02
C ASN A 98 21.44 -2.86 -26.23
N GLN A 99 21.34 -2.80 -24.90
CA GLN A 99 22.00 -3.71 -23.96
C GLN A 99 21.03 -4.03 -22.81
N PRO A 100 21.11 -5.24 -22.22
CA PRO A 100 20.38 -5.52 -20.99
C PRO A 100 20.91 -4.64 -19.86
N ILE A 101 20.02 -4.27 -18.95
CA ILE A 101 20.33 -3.42 -17.79
C ILE A 101 19.79 -4.04 -16.51
N ILE A 102 20.38 -3.64 -15.38
CA ILE A 102 19.79 -3.85 -14.05
C ILE A 102 19.20 -2.52 -13.59
N ILE A 103 18.00 -2.59 -13.03
CA ILE A 103 17.33 -1.46 -12.39
C ILE A 103 17.17 -1.82 -10.91
N LEU A 104 17.62 -0.95 -10.01
CA LEU A 104 17.50 -1.05 -8.56
C LEU A 104 16.78 0.20 -8.03
N GLU A 105 16.09 0.08 -6.90
CA GLU A 105 15.60 1.22 -6.13
C GLU A 105 16.63 1.65 -5.05
N ASP A 106 16.46 2.85 -4.48
CA ASP A 106 17.39 3.41 -3.47
C ASP A 106 17.34 2.70 -2.10
N ASP A 107 16.44 1.74 -1.94
CA ASP A 107 16.31 0.89 -0.78
C ASP A 107 16.94 -0.51 -0.94
N ALA A 108 17.57 -0.78 -2.09
CA ALA A 108 18.25 -2.04 -2.35
C ALA A 108 19.67 -2.09 -1.72
N THR A 109 20.02 -3.26 -1.19
CA THR A 109 21.38 -3.60 -0.72
C THR A 109 21.89 -4.78 -1.53
N LEU A 110 23.16 -4.74 -1.97
CA LEU A 110 23.75 -5.82 -2.77
C LEU A 110 24.23 -6.97 -1.88
N GLU A 111 23.81 -8.18 -2.21
CA GLU A 111 24.27 -9.40 -1.54
C GLU A 111 25.57 -9.94 -2.17
N SER A 112 26.22 -10.86 -1.45
CA SER A 112 27.51 -11.44 -1.88
C SER A 112 27.44 -12.16 -3.23
N ASN A 113 26.28 -12.72 -3.58
CA ASN A 113 26.04 -13.45 -4.83
C ASN A 113 25.57 -12.55 -6.00
N PHE A 114 25.56 -11.22 -5.85
CA PHE A 114 25.07 -10.30 -6.89
C PHE A 114 25.71 -10.50 -8.26
N MET A 115 27.03 -10.63 -8.30
CA MET A 115 27.74 -10.79 -9.58
C MET A 115 27.46 -12.14 -10.25
N GLN A 116 27.31 -13.20 -9.45
CA GLN A 116 26.95 -14.52 -9.98
C GLN A 116 25.56 -14.46 -10.62
N ALA A 117 24.59 -13.87 -9.92
CA ALA A 117 23.24 -13.71 -10.45
C ALA A 117 23.19 -12.88 -11.74
N LEU A 118 23.98 -11.80 -11.84
CA LEU A 118 24.09 -11.02 -13.06
C LEU A 118 24.66 -11.86 -14.22
N GLU A 119 25.74 -12.62 -13.99
CA GLU A 119 26.31 -13.48 -15.02
C GLU A 119 25.34 -14.54 -15.52
N ASP A 120 24.57 -15.13 -14.61
CA ASP A 120 23.59 -16.15 -14.94
C ASP A 120 22.40 -15.54 -15.69
N CYS A 121 21.93 -14.35 -15.28
CA CYS A 121 20.90 -13.61 -16.02
C CYS A 121 21.34 -13.33 -17.47
N LEU A 122 22.59 -12.92 -17.68
CA LEU A 122 23.14 -12.64 -19.01
C LEU A 122 23.25 -13.90 -19.89
N LYS A 123 23.47 -15.08 -19.29
CA LYS A 123 23.53 -16.37 -19.99
C LYS A 123 22.15 -17.00 -20.20
N SER A 124 21.16 -16.56 -19.43
CA SER A 124 19.79 -17.09 -19.47
C SER A 124 18.99 -16.57 -20.67
N PRO A 125 17.94 -17.29 -21.11
CA PRO A 125 17.04 -16.82 -22.16
C PRO A 125 15.88 -15.98 -21.61
N PHE A 126 15.95 -15.51 -20.36
CA PHE A 126 14.86 -14.81 -19.70
C PHE A 126 14.94 -13.31 -19.94
N ASP A 127 13.82 -12.73 -20.38
CA ASP A 127 13.75 -11.31 -20.73
C ASP A 127 13.62 -10.39 -19.50
N PHE A 128 13.20 -10.95 -18.37
CA PHE A 128 12.98 -10.26 -17.11
C PHE A 128 13.25 -11.22 -15.94
N VAL A 129 14.02 -10.77 -14.96
CA VAL A 129 14.33 -11.54 -13.74
C VAL A 129 14.37 -10.60 -12.53
N ARG A 130 13.50 -10.82 -11.55
CA ARG A 130 13.56 -10.11 -10.26
C ARG A 130 14.80 -10.54 -9.49
N LEU A 131 15.46 -9.56 -8.90
CA LEU A 131 16.63 -9.77 -8.04
C LEU A 131 16.23 -9.79 -6.55
N TYR A 132 15.01 -9.37 -6.24
CA TYR A 132 14.37 -9.52 -4.94
C TYR A 132 12.87 -9.71 -5.11
N GLY A 133 12.27 -10.40 -4.16
CA GLY A 133 10.84 -10.66 -4.14
C GLY A 133 10.38 -11.05 -2.75
N HIS A 134 9.11 -10.84 -2.47
CA HIS A 134 8.44 -11.41 -1.32
C HIS A 134 7.03 -11.81 -1.71
N TYR A 135 6.49 -12.83 -1.05
CA TYR A 135 5.10 -13.16 -1.20
C TYR A 135 4.25 -12.13 -0.49
N TRP A 136 3.13 -11.79 -1.11
CA TRP A 136 2.10 -11.01 -0.46
C TRP A 136 1.26 -11.90 0.47
N GLY A 137 0.63 -11.32 1.49
CA GLY A 137 0.13 -12.06 2.66
C GLY A 137 -0.74 -13.30 2.36
N GLY A 138 -0.69 -14.28 3.27
CA GLY A 138 -1.61 -15.43 3.30
C GLY A 138 -1.29 -16.61 2.36
N HIS A 139 -0.28 -16.49 1.49
CA HIS A 139 0.15 -17.59 0.62
C HIS A 139 0.89 -18.68 1.40
N LYS A 140 0.61 -19.95 1.05
CA LYS A 140 1.31 -21.13 1.57
C LYS A 140 2.06 -21.76 0.41
N THR A 141 3.24 -21.22 0.14
CA THR A 141 4.12 -21.78 -0.88
C THR A 141 4.76 -23.08 -0.39
N ASN A 142 4.90 -24.06 -1.27
CA ASN A 142 5.47 -25.37 -0.94
C ASN A 142 6.98 -25.29 -0.71
N LEU A 143 7.67 -24.42 -1.44
CA LEU A 143 9.13 -24.32 -1.39
C LEU A 143 9.62 -23.24 -0.40
N HIS A 144 8.72 -22.42 0.15
CA HIS A 144 9.05 -21.34 1.10
C HIS A 144 10.24 -20.47 0.68
N SER A 145 10.43 -20.28 -0.63
CA SER A 145 11.70 -19.78 -1.16
C SER A 145 11.86 -18.27 -1.11
N LEU A 146 10.79 -17.53 -0.81
CA LEU A 146 10.76 -16.09 -0.62
C LEU A 146 10.12 -15.76 0.74
N PRO A 147 10.53 -14.65 1.39
CA PRO A 147 9.89 -14.21 2.62
C PRO A 147 8.41 -13.86 2.37
N ILE A 148 7.58 -14.07 3.40
CA ILE A 148 6.17 -13.67 3.38
C ILE A 148 6.10 -12.29 4.03
N TYR A 149 5.61 -11.30 3.28
CA TYR A 149 5.32 -10.00 3.84
C TYR A 149 4.18 -10.11 4.85
N THR A 150 4.40 -9.61 6.06
CA THR A 150 3.37 -9.50 7.09
C THR A 150 3.19 -8.03 7.46
N GLU A 151 1.95 -7.56 7.57
CA GLU A 151 1.62 -6.17 7.95
C GLU A 151 2.26 -5.74 9.29
N THR A 152 2.67 -6.71 10.12
CA THR A 152 3.39 -6.47 11.36
C THR A 152 4.80 -5.93 11.16
N GLU A 153 5.44 -6.16 10.01
CA GLU A 153 6.76 -5.59 9.68
C GLU A 153 6.67 -4.09 9.38
N GLU A 154 5.61 -3.64 8.70
CA GLU A 154 5.30 -2.22 8.49
C GLU A 154 4.96 -1.50 9.80
N ALA A 155 4.18 -2.16 10.69
CA ALA A 155 3.84 -1.62 12.00
C ALA A 155 5.08 -1.46 12.89
N LYS A 156 6.02 -2.42 12.87
CA LYS A 156 7.28 -2.31 13.64
C LYS A 156 8.19 -1.19 13.13
N ALA A 157 8.33 -1.06 11.81
CA ALA A 157 9.14 0.01 11.19
C ALA A 157 8.56 1.42 11.43
N SER A 158 7.24 1.53 11.59
CA SER A 158 6.57 2.79 11.95
C SER A 158 6.61 3.11 13.45
N ILE A 159 6.61 2.10 14.34
CA ILE A 159 6.74 2.29 15.80
C ILE A 159 8.17 2.72 16.19
N GLU A 160 9.20 2.22 15.50
CA GLU A 160 10.60 2.60 15.76
C GLU A 160 10.92 4.06 15.39
N LYS A 161 10.01 4.73 14.67
CA LYS A 161 10.12 6.11 14.17
C LYS A 161 9.50 7.18 15.05
N THR A 162 8.99 6.84 16.23
CA THR A 162 8.65 7.84 17.25
C THR A 162 9.75 7.91 18.31
N PRO A 163 10.78 8.78 18.15
CA PRO A 163 11.30 9.43 19.34
C PRO A 163 10.12 10.22 19.92
N ILE A 164 9.67 9.81 21.10
CA ILE A 164 8.80 10.65 21.92
C ILE A 164 9.67 11.85 22.32
N GLU A 165 9.67 12.89 21.49
CA GLU A 165 9.99 14.23 21.94
C GLU A 165 8.84 14.60 22.88
N ASN A 166 9.06 14.40 24.18
CA ASN A 166 8.24 14.99 25.22
C ASN A 166 8.40 16.50 25.12
N HIS A 167 7.67 17.13 24.19
CA HIS A 167 7.31 18.51 24.35
C HIS A 167 6.27 18.57 25.48
N GLU A 168 6.81 18.76 26.67
CA GLU A 168 6.08 19.18 27.86
C GLU A 168 5.33 20.47 27.51
N VAL A 169 4.05 20.34 27.12
CA VAL A 169 3.14 21.46 26.99
C VAL A 169 2.80 21.89 28.42
N THR A 170 3.63 22.78 28.96
CA THR A 170 3.29 23.54 30.15
C THR A 170 2.07 24.43 29.82
N PRO A 171 1.00 24.42 30.62
CA PRO A 171 -0.11 25.35 30.43
C PRO A 171 0.38 26.79 30.70
N PRO A 172 -0.10 27.79 29.93
CA PRO A 172 0.35 29.17 30.11
C PRO A 172 -0.11 29.72 31.48
N PRO A 173 0.70 30.61 32.10
CA PRO A 173 0.43 31.14 33.43
C PRO A 173 -0.78 32.10 33.40
N PRO A 174 -1.58 32.17 34.48
CA PRO A 174 -2.64 33.15 34.61
C PRO A 174 -2.03 34.52 34.89
N ASN A 175 -2.24 35.49 33.99
CA ASN A 175 -1.82 36.86 34.25
C ASN A 175 -2.89 37.60 35.11
N PRO A 176 -2.48 38.43 36.09
CA PRO A 176 -3.34 39.05 37.09
C PRO A 176 -3.79 40.48 36.71
N ALA A 177 -4.76 40.99 37.47
CA ALA A 177 -5.30 42.37 37.50
C ALA A 177 -6.27 42.72 36.35
N GLN A 178 -7.47 43.28 36.55
CA GLN A 178 -7.97 44.15 37.63
C GLN A 178 -9.52 44.18 37.60
N ASP A 179 -10.11 44.19 38.81
CA ASP A 179 -11.34 44.85 39.31
C ASP A 179 -12.54 45.12 38.36
N VAL A 180 -13.79 44.90 38.75
CA VAL A 180 -14.49 45.66 39.81
C VAL A 180 -15.72 44.88 40.34
N GLN A 181 -15.78 44.74 41.68
CA GLN A 181 -16.94 44.67 42.61
C GLN A 181 -17.99 43.55 42.45
N GLN A 182 -18.14 42.70 43.48
CA GLN A 182 -18.93 43.04 44.68
C GLN A 182 -18.77 41.95 45.76
N ASP A 183 -18.44 42.42 46.96
CA ASP A 183 -18.11 41.71 48.19
C ASP A 183 -19.27 40.96 48.90
N CYS A 184 -18.86 39.88 49.59
CA CYS A 184 -19.27 39.38 50.93
C CYS A 184 -20.73 38.89 51.12
N ILE A 185 -21.06 37.83 51.88
CA ILE A 185 -20.73 37.43 53.27
C ILE A 185 -21.11 35.92 53.43
N ILE A 186 -20.18 34.99 53.68
CA ILE A 186 -19.83 34.27 54.95
C ILE A 186 -20.97 33.49 55.66
N GLU A 187 -20.76 32.17 55.76
CA GLU A 187 -21.40 31.25 56.72
C GLU A 187 -21.02 31.59 58.17
N THR A 188 -21.99 31.50 59.09
CA THR A 188 -21.67 31.21 60.50
C THR A 188 -22.77 30.36 61.11
N GLN A 189 -22.38 29.17 61.60
CA GLN A 189 -23.19 28.33 62.46
C GLN A 189 -23.22 28.91 63.88
N GLN A 190 -24.40 29.04 64.47
CA GLN A 190 -24.61 29.05 65.92
C GLN A 190 -25.91 28.28 66.26
N ASP A 191 -25.79 27.38 67.22
CA ASP A 191 -26.83 26.51 67.80
C ASP A 191 -27.74 27.28 68.82
N PRO A 192 -28.82 26.67 69.34
CA PRO A 192 -30.14 27.30 69.44
C PRO A 192 -30.50 27.82 70.85
N LYS A 193 -31.40 28.82 70.93
CA LYS A 193 -32.23 29.10 72.14
C LYS A 193 -33.43 30.01 71.83
N GLY A 194 -34.64 29.44 71.96
CA GLY A 194 -35.80 30.05 72.65
C GLY A 194 -36.60 31.21 72.02
N LEU A 195 -37.77 30.86 71.44
CA LEU A 195 -39.11 31.51 71.52
C LEU A 195 -39.34 32.95 70.97
N SER A 196 -40.16 33.07 69.91
CA SER A 196 -41.48 33.77 69.92
C SER A 196 -42.24 33.71 68.56
N GLU A 197 -43.43 33.10 68.59
CA GLU A 197 -44.66 33.18 67.74
C GLU A 197 -44.66 33.13 66.18
N PRO A 198 -45.66 32.45 65.56
CA PRO A 198 -45.69 32.17 64.11
C PRO A 198 -46.48 33.22 63.30
N CYS A 199 -45.83 33.88 62.35
CA CYS A 199 -46.51 34.66 61.31
C CYS A 199 -46.94 33.75 60.15
N LYS A 200 -48.25 33.70 59.87
CA LYS A 200 -48.89 32.85 58.86
C LYS A 200 -48.51 33.29 57.44
N ILE A 201 -47.87 32.41 56.66
CA ILE A 201 -47.80 32.52 55.20
C ILE A 201 -48.69 31.43 54.59
N ALA A 202 -49.75 31.84 53.91
CA ALA A 202 -50.68 30.94 53.23
C ALA A 202 -50.00 30.25 52.02
N PRO A 203 -50.23 28.94 51.78
CA PRO A 203 -49.68 28.28 50.61
C PRO A 203 -50.39 28.78 49.35
N GLN A 204 -49.66 29.41 48.43
CA GLN A 204 -50.16 29.70 47.09
C GLN A 204 -50.39 28.36 46.37
N LYS A 205 -51.66 28.03 46.09
CA LYS A 205 -52.04 26.89 45.25
C LYS A 205 -51.58 27.15 43.81
N ILE A 206 -50.48 26.52 43.40
CA ILE A 206 -50.19 26.35 41.97
C ILE A 206 -51.23 25.38 41.42
N SER A 207 -52.15 25.86 40.59
CA SER A 207 -53.18 25.02 39.99
C SER A 207 -52.54 24.06 38.97
N PHE A 208 -52.50 22.77 39.32
CA PHE A 208 -51.98 21.72 38.44
C PHE A 208 -52.97 21.43 37.29
N ASN A 209 -52.71 21.95 36.10
CA ASN A 209 -53.56 21.68 34.93
C ASN A 209 -53.30 20.27 34.38
N GLN A 210 -54.06 19.29 34.87
CA GLN A 210 -53.93 17.86 34.52
C GLN A 210 -54.05 17.59 33.00
N VAL A 211 -54.78 18.42 32.25
CA VAL A 211 -54.97 18.25 30.80
C VAL A 211 -53.68 18.58 30.04
N VAL A 212 -52.97 19.65 30.45
CA VAL A 212 -51.68 20.04 29.87
C VAL A 212 -50.62 18.97 30.17
N PHE A 213 -50.57 18.47 31.40
CA PHE A 213 -49.65 17.39 31.78
C PHE A 213 -49.91 16.10 30.99
N ARG A 214 -51.18 15.70 30.81
CA ARG A 214 -51.54 14.54 29.97
C ARG A 214 -51.12 14.72 28.51
N LYS A 215 -51.20 15.93 27.94
CA LYS A 215 -50.72 16.22 26.58
C LYS A 215 -49.19 16.13 26.47
N ILE A 216 -48.45 16.65 27.45
CA ILE A 216 -46.98 16.55 27.49
C ILE A 216 -46.53 15.08 27.61
N LYS A 217 -47.14 14.32 28.52
CA LYS A 217 -46.86 12.88 28.70
C LYS A 217 -47.10 12.08 27.42
N ARG A 218 -48.19 12.35 26.67
CA ARG A 218 -48.45 11.69 25.37
C ARG A 218 -47.39 12.03 24.32
N LYS A 219 -46.94 13.29 24.24
CA LYS A 219 -45.88 13.70 23.31
C LYS A 219 -44.54 13.03 23.64
N LEU A 220 -44.19 12.97 24.93
CA LEU A 220 -42.98 12.31 25.40
C LEU A 220 -43.00 10.81 25.13
N ASN A 221 -44.11 10.13 25.43
CA ASN A 221 -44.27 8.70 25.15
C ASN A 221 -44.18 8.39 23.64
N ARG A 222 -44.75 9.25 22.78
CA ARG A 222 -44.62 9.11 21.32
C ARG A 222 -43.18 9.33 20.85
N PHE A 223 -42.47 10.30 21.43
CA PHE A 223 -41.07 10.55 21.12
C PHE A 223 -40.17 9.38 21.54
N LEU A 224 -40.35 8.86 22.76
CA LEU A 224 -39.65 7.68 23.26
C LEU A 224 -39.95 6.43 22.42
N GLY A 225 -41.21 6.22 22.03
CA GLY A 225 -41.59 5.12 21.14
C GLY A 225 -40.91 5.19 19.76
N ASN A 226 -40.76 6.40 19.19
CA ASN A 226 -40.05 6.59 17.92
C ASN A 226 -38.55 6.35 18.04
N ILE A 227 -37.92 6.73 19.15
CA ILE A 227 -36.49 6.42 19.42
C ILE A 227 -36.32 4.91 19.54
N LEU A 228 -37.12 4.25 20.39
CA LEU A 228 -37.06 2.80 20.59
C LEU A 228 -37.27 2.02 19.28
N ALA A 229 -38.22 2.43 18.44
CA ALA A 229 -38.44 1.82 17.13
C ALA A 229 -37.23 1.98 16.19
N ARG A 230 -36.56 3.14 16.20
CA ARG A 230 -35.32 3.36 15.44
C ARG A 230 -34.17 2.52 15.98
N THR A 231 -34.06 2.40 17.31
CA THR A 231 -33.04 1.55 17.96
C THR A 231 -33.23 0.08 17.62
N GLU A 232 -34.47 -0.41 17.58
CA GLU A 232 -34.78 -1.79 17.20
C GLU A 232 -34.49 -2.07 15.72
N VAL A 233 -34.85 -1.13 14.83
CA VAL A 233 -34.49 -1.21 13.40
C VAL A 233 -32.97 -1.19 13.22
N TYR A 234 -32.26 -0.33 13.95
CA TYR A 234 -30.79 -0.26 13.91
C TYR A 234 -30.18 -1.58 14.38
N LYS A 235 -30.61 -2.12 15.53
CA LYS A 235 -30.16 -3.42 16.06
C LYS A 235 -30.38 -4.56 15.06
N LYS A 236 -31.54 -4.59 14.38
CA LYS A 236 -31.83 -5.56 13.33
C LYS A 236 -30.93 -5.38 12.10
N LEU A 237 -30.60 -4.14 11.74
CA LEU A 237 -29.69 -3.84 10.63
C LEU A 237 -28.25 -4.26 10.97
N THR A 238 -27.78 -3.93 12.17
CA THR A 238 -26.46 -4.31 12.68
C THR A 238 -26.32 -5.83 12.75
N GLY A 239 -27.31 -6.55 13.27
CA GLY A 239 -27.28 -8.02 13.28
C GLY A 239 -27.27 -8.64 11.89
N LYS A 240 -27.95 -8.03 10.90
CA LYS A 240 -27.84 -8.45 9.49
C LYS A 240 -26.45 -8.16 8.92
N TYR A 241 -25.87 -7.01 9.25
CA TYR A 241 -24.54 -6.61 8.81
C TYR A 241 -23.46 -7.54 9.38
N GLU A 242 -23.49 -7.84 10.68
CA GLU A 242 -22.61 -8.82 11.33
C GLU A 242 -22.77 -10.21 10.72
N SER A 243 -24.01 -10.65 10.44
CA SER A 243 -24.25 -11.94 9.75
C SER A 243 -23.68 -11.97 8.33
N LEU A 244 -23.69 -10.85 7.60
CA LEU A 244 -23.09 -10.74 6.27
C LEU A 244 -21.55 -10.75 6.36
N LEU A 245 -20.97 -10.02 7.32
CA LEU A 245 -19.53 -10.03 7.57
C LEU A 245 -19.03 -11.44 7.93
N ALA A 246 -19.77 -12.17 8.76
CA ALA A 246 -19.41 -13.55 9.11
C ALA A 246 -19.46 -14.50 7.90
N LYS A 247 -20.45 -14.31 7.00
CA LYS A 247 -20.51 -15.07 5.74
C LYS A 247 -19.38 -14.70 4.80
N GLU A 248 -19.04 -13.42 4.69
CA GLU A 248 -17.90 -12.95 3.91
C GLU A 248 -16.59 -13.55 4.43
N ALA A 249 -16.37 -13.54 5.74
CA ALA A 249 -15.19 -14.13 6.36
C ALA A 249 -15.07 -15.63 6.08
N ASN A 250 -16.15 -16.40 6.21
CA ASN A 250 -16.14 -17.84 5.91
C ASN A 250 -15.88 -18.13 4.42
N ILE A 251 -16.45 -17.33 3.52
CA ILE A 251 -16.19 -17.43 2.08
C ILE A 251 -14.71 -17.12 1.80
N LYS A 252 -14.16 -16.06 2.40
CA LYS A 252 -12.74 -15.71 2.25
C LYS A 252 -11.84 -16.81 2.78
N GLU A 253 -12.09 -17.34 3.98
CA GLU A 253 -11.30 -18.43 4.58
C GLU A 253 -11.30 -19.69 3.71
N THR A 254 -12.48 -20.19 3.31
CA THR A 254 -12.59 -21.35 2.42
C THR A 254 -11.99 -21.11 1.03
N PHE A 255 -11.97 -19.86 0.57
CA PHE A 255 -11.32 -19.46 -0.67
C PHE A 255 -9.79 -19.49 -0.54
N TRP A 256 -9.24 -18.95 0.53
CA TRP A 256 -7.80 -18.96 0.81
C TRP A 256 -7.27 -20.39 0.96
N GLU A 257 -8.01 -21.27 1.63
CA GLU A 257 -7.66 -22.69 1.73
C GLU A 257 -7.58 -23.37 0.36
N ARG A 258 -8.58 -23.18 -0.52
CA ARG A 258 -8.54 -23.75 -1.89
C ARG A 258 -7.43 -23.16 -2.76
N ARG A 259 -7.04 -21.91 -2.50
CA ARG A 259 -5.98 -21.24 -3.25
C ARG A 259 -4.63 -21.90 -2.96
N ALA A 260 -4.32 -22.17 -1.70
CA ALA A 260 -3.08 -22.82 -1.27
C ALA A 260 -2.84 -24.17 -1.97
N ASP A 261 -3.88 -24.98 -2.17
CA ASP A 261 -3.79 -26.28 -2.85
C ASP A 261 -3.47 -26.20 -4.36
N SER A 262 -3.42 -24.99 -4.93
CA SER A 262 -3.22 -24.75 -6.36
C SER A 262 -1.96 -23.94 -6.68
N GLU A 263 -1.13 -23.61 -5.69
CA GLU A 263 0.09 -22.83 -5.88
C GLU A 263 1.20 -23.72 -6.47
N GLU A 264 1.71 -23.31 -7.63
CA GLU A 264 2.70 -24.04 -8.41
C GLU A 264 4.04 -23.30 -8.42
N GLU A 265 5.12 -24.06 -8.30
CA GLU A 265 6.47 -23.54 -8.12
C GLU A 265 7.48 -24.42 -8.88
N ALA A 266 8.45 -23.80 -9.55
CA ALA A 266 9.48 -24.52 -10.27
C ALA A 266 10.78 -23.71 -10.40
N PHE A 267 11.90 -24.42 -10.33
CA PHE A 267 13.21 -23.89 -10.64
C PHE A 267 13.63 -24.22 -12.07
N PHE A 268 14.35 -23.30 -12.69
CA PHE A 268 14.96 -23.42 -14.00
C PHE A 268 16.41 -22.96 -13.88
N LEU A 269 17.33 -23.64 -14.57
CA LEU A 269 18.78 -23.34 -14.51
C LEU A 269 19.27 -23.09 -13.07
N GLU A 270 18.84 -23.95 -12.15
CA GLU A 270 19.13 -23.94 -10.69
C GLU A 270 18.59 -22.74 -9.90
N HIS A 271 18.71 -21.53 -10.42
CA HIS A 271 18.47 -20.29 -9.67
C HIS A 271 17.23 -19.50 -10.10
N PHE A 272 16.62 -19.83 -11.24
CA PHE A 272 15.49 -19.06 -11.77
C PHE A 272 14.17 -19.66 -11.34
N TYR A 273 13.59 -19.00 -10.35
CA TYR A 273 12.38 -19.40 -9.69
C TYR A 273 11.14 -18.82 -10.39
N LEU A 274 10.22 -19.70 -10.80
CA LEU A 274 8.92 -19.35 -11.36
C LEU A 274 7.82 -19.83 -10.41
N THR A 275 6.84 -18.98 -10.17
CA THR A 275 5.71 -19.30 -9.31
C THR A 275 4.39 -18.82 -9.89
N SER A 276 3.30 -19.51 -9.54
CA SER A 276 1.93 -19.02 -9.79
C SER A 276 1.45 -18.06 -8.70
N VAL A 277 2.29 -17.71 -7.73
CA VAL A 277 1.99 -16.79 -6.64
C VAL A 277 2.43 -15.38 -7.00
N TYR A 278 1.73 -14.37 -6.48
CA TYR A 278 2.12 -12.97 -6.66
C TYR A 278 3.45 -12.70 -5.93
N VAL A 279 4.44 -12.17 -6.65
CA VAL A 279 5.73 -11.75 -6.09
C VAL A 279 5.80 -10.23 -6.14
N ALA A 280 5.71 -9.60 -4.97
CA ALA A 280 5.69 -8.16 -4.80
C ALA A 280 7.10 -7.57 -4.83
N THR A 281 7.19 -6.25 -5.11
CA THR A 281 8.36 -5.35 -5.15
C THR A 281 8.91 -5.02 -6.54
N THR A 282 9.49 -3.82 -6.66
CA THR A 282 10.34 -3.39 -7.78
C THR A 282 11.76 -3.02 -7.34
N ALA A 283 12.14 -3.39 -6.10
CA ALA A 283 13.43 -3.07 -5.47
C ALA A 283 14.64 -3.40 -6.34
N GLY A 284 14.56 -4.45 -7.16
CA GLY A 284 15.49 -4.59 -8.27
C GLY A 284 15.22 -5.76 -9.21
N TYR A 285 15.60 -5.57 -10.47
CA TYR A 285 15.43 -6.57 -11.52
C TYR A 285 16.41 -6.37 -12.68
N TYR A 286 16.68 -7.47 -13.38
CA TYR A 286 17.34 -7.52 -14.67
C TYR A 286 16.30 -7.49 -15.79
N ILE A 287 16.59 -6.75 -16.87
CA ILE A 287 15.72 -6.68 -18.05
C ILE A 287 16.52 -6.61 -19.35
N THR A 288 16.08 -7.38 -20.35
CA THR A 288 16.64 -7.35 -21.69
C THR A 288 15.98 -6.26 -22.54
N LEU A 289 16.61 -5.92 -23.67
CA LEU A 289 16.01 -5.09 -24.72
C LEU A 289 14.59 -5.54 -25.08
N LYS A 290 14.39 -6.86 -25.23
CA LYS A 290 13.10 -7.42 -25.62
C LYS A 290 12.08 -7.25 -24.51
N GLY A 291 12.44 -7.56 -23.26
CA GLY A 291 11.57 -7.32 -22.10
C GLY A 291 11.17 -5.85 -21.99
N ALA A 292 12.13 -4.93 -22.12
CA ALA A 292 11.91 -3.49 -22.04
C ALA A 292 10.94 -2.99 -23.14
N LYS A 293 11.15 -3.40 -24.41
CA LYS A 293 10.23 -3.06 -25.51
C LYS A 293 8.82 -3.54 -25.22
N THR A 294 8.69 -4.78 -24.76
CA THR A 294 7.38 -5.36 -24.47
C THR A 294 6.66 -4.64 -23.32
N PHE A 295 7.38 -4.20 -22.29
CA PHE A 295 6.80 -3.37 -21.21
C PHE A 295 6.39 -1.98 -21.71
N ILE A 296 7.20 -1.34 -22.55
CA ILE A 296 6.86 -0.04 -23.16
C ILE A 296 5.60 -0.17 -24.02
N GLU A 297 5.56 -1.14 -24.94
CA GLU A 297 4.41 -1.38 -25.83
C GLU A 297 3.13 -1.66 -25.02
N ALA A 298 3.23 -2.44 -23.95
CA ALA A 298 2.10 -2.69 -23.05
C ALA A 298 1.68 -1.41 -22.31
N THR A 299 2.62 -0.59 -21.83
CA THR A 299 2.32 0.71 -21.20
C THR A 299 1.60 1.64 -22.18
N GLU A 300 2.09 1.74 -23.41
CA GLU A 300 1.48 2.60 -24.44
C GLU A 300 0.06 2.12 -24.83
N ARG A 301 -0.14 0.80 -24.88
CA ARG A 301 -1.41 0.15 -25.20
C ARG A 301 -2.45 0.29 -24.09
N PHE A 302 -2.05 0.03 -22.85
CA PHE A 302 -2.98 -0.04 -21.71
C PHE A 302 -3.09 1.27 -20.95
N LYS A 303 -2.09 2.16 -21.09
CA LYS A 303 -1.84 3.30 -20.20
C LYS A 303 -1.41 2.84 -18.80
N ILE A 304 -0.96 3.77 -17.96
CA ILE A 304 -0.58 3.51 -16.58
C ILE A 304 -1.87 3.28 -15.78
N ILE A 305 -2.27 2.02 -15.63
CA ILE A 305 -3.55 1.64 -15.02
C ILE A 305 -3.41 1.07 -13.59
N GLU A 306 -2.18 0.86 -13.14
CA GLU A 306 -1.84 0.34 -11.82
C GLU A 306 -0.37 0.66 -11.49
N PRO A 307 0.02 0.57 -10.20
CA PRO A 307 1.41 0.66 -9.79
C PRO A 307 2.33 -0.27 -10.59
N VAL A 308 3.59 0.12 -10.76
CA VAL A 308 4.53 -0.54 -11.68
C VAL A 308 4.87 -1.97 -11.27
N ASP A 309 4.91 -2.24 -9.97
CA ASP A 309 5.11 -3.57 -9.42
C ASP A 309 3.96 -4.53 -9.78
N MET A 310 2.71 -4.06 -9.65
CA MET A 310 1.51 -4.78 -10.08
C MET A 310 1.55 -5.05 -11.59
N PHE A 311 1.89 -4.03 -12.38
CA PHE A 311 1.95 -4.12 -13.83
C PHE A 311 2.96 -5.18 -14.30
N ILE A 312 4.19 -5.13 -13.78
CA ILE A 312 5.25 -6.11 -14.09
C ILE A 312 4.84 -7.50 -13.62
N ASN A 313 4.10 -7.60 -12.52
CA ASN A 313 3.68 -8.90 -12.00
C ASN A 313 2.58 -9.55 -12.85
N ASN A 314 1.91 -8.81 -13.73
CA ASN A 314 0.78 -9.29 -14.50
C ASN A 314 1.15 -9.65 -15.95
N PRO A 315 1.57 -10.90 -16.22
CA PRO A 315 1.96 -11.35 -17.56
C PRO A 315 0.83 -11.28 -18.58
N THR A 316 -0.43 -11.05 -18.17
CA THR A 316 -1.54 -10.93 -19.13
C THR A 316 -1.52 -9.62 -19.92
N TYR A 317 -0.84 -8.59 -19.42
CA TYR A 317 -0.70 -7.33 -20.16
C TYR A 317 0.42 -7.38 -21.21
N HIS A 318 1.54 -8.01 -20.87
CA HIS A 318 2.78 -7.88 -21.62
C HIS A 318 3.36 -9.20 -22.14
N ASP A 319 2.87 -10.36 -21.68
CA ASP A 319 3.39 -11.67 -22.11
C ASP A 319 4.90 -11.89 -21.87
N VAL A 320 5.38 -11.43 -20.70
CA VAL A 320 6.75 -11.67 -20.22
C VAL A 320 6.69 -12.59 -18.99
N ALA A 321 7.61 -13.56 -18.92
CA ALA A 321 7.72 -14.46 -17.78
C ALA A 321 8.31 -13.72 -16.57
N ASN A 322 7.71 -13.93 -15.41
CA ASN A 322 8.12 -13.26 -14.17
C ASN A 322 8.94 -14.22 -13.31
N PHE A 323 10.23 -14.33 -13.63
CA PHE A 323 11.19 -15.12 -12.86
C PHE A 323 11.75 -14.30 -11.70
N THR A 324 12.12 -14.98 -10.62
CA THR A 324 12.92 -14.41 -9.52
C THR A 324 14.21 -15.20 -9.39
N TYR A 325 15.34 -14.52 -9.22
CA TYR A 325 16.62 -15.18 -8.96
C TYR A 325 16.73 -15.56 -7.48
N LEU A 326 17.10 -16.81 -7.20
CA LEU A 326 17.27 -17.34 -5.85
C LEU A 326 18.63 -18.03 -5.65
N PRO A 327 19.30 -17.83 -4.50
CA PRO A 327 18.95 -16.89 -3.42
C PRO A 327 19.01 -15.43 -3.90
N CYS A 328 18.14 -14.56 -3.36
CA CYS A 328 18.02 -13.18 -3.84
C CYS A 328 19.36 -12.43 -3.77
N PRO A 329 19.87 -11.91 -4.91
CA PRO A 329 21.15 -11.18 -4.97
C PRO A 329 21.09 -9.75 -4.44
N ILE A 330 19.91 -9.28 -4.04
CA ILE A 330 19.74 -8.03 -3.31
C ILE A 330 18.79 -8.27 -2.13
N SER A 331 18.88 -7.41 -1.12
CA SER A 331 17.98 -7.32 0.02
C SER A 331 17.48 -5.89 0.21
N LEU A 332 16.51 -5.70 1.11
CA LEU A 332 15.99 -4.38 1.45
C LEU A 332 16.76 -3.79 2.63
N ASN A 333 17.14 -2.52 2.53
CA ASN A 333 17.71 -1.78 3.65
C ASN A 333 16.61 -1.30 4.62
N LYS A 334 17.04 -0.76 5.78
CA LYS A 334 16.15 -0.26 6.85
C LYS A 334 15.14 0.80 6.43
N HIS A 335 15.28 1.36 5.22
CA HIS A 335 14.44 2.42 4.74
C HIS A 335 13.33 1.96 3.79
N ALA A 336 13.30 0.69 3.38
CA ALA A 336 12.39 0.18 2.34
C ALA A 336 10.89 0.45 2.60
N PHE A 337 10.45 0.49 3.85
CA PHE A 337 9.05 0.77 4.20
C PHE A 337 8.67 2.26 4.17
N ASN A 338 9.56 3.14 3.75
CA ASN A 338 9.27 4.57 3.66
C ASN A 338 9.38 5.01 2.21
N SER A 339 8.29 5.41 1.57
CA SER A 339 8.40 6.02 0.25
C SER A 339 9.12 7.37 0.36
N THR A 340 10.19 7.56 -0.40
CA THR A 340 10.90 8.85 -0.51
C THR A 340 10.14 9.83 -1.40
N ILE A 341 9.29 9.30 -2.28
CA ILE A 341 8.33 10.07 -3.06
C ILE A 341 7.11 10.26 -2.16
N GLN A 342 7.16 11.21 -1.23
CA GLN A 342 6.02 11.63 -0.41
C GLN A 342 5.93 13.16 -0.35
N ASN A 343 4.72 13.69 -0.19
CA ASN A 343 4.41 15.11 0.06
C ASN A 343 4.62 16.11 -1.11
N ALA A 344 4.13 15.79 -2.31
CA ALA A 344 3.87 16.82 -3.31
C ALA A 344 2.40 17.28 -3.22
N LYS A 345 2.13 18.58 -3.39
CA LYS A 345 0.77 19.10 -3.54
C LYS A 345 0.06 18.29 -4.64
N LYS A 346 -1.22 17.96 -4.44
CA LYS A 346 -2.03 17.35 -5.50
C LYS A 346 -1.85 18.20 -6.78
N PRO A 347 -1.42 17.60 -7.91
CA PRO A 347 -1.43 18.32 -9.17
C PRO A 347 -2.86 18.78 -9.46
N ASP A 348 -3.03 19.88 -10.19
CA ASP A 348 -4.34 20.49 -10.48
C ASP A 348 -5.16 19.67 -11.52
N ILE A 349 -4.82 18.40 -11.66
CA ILE A 349 -5.47 17.43 -12.53
C ILE A 349 -6.67 16.88 -11.74
N SER A 350 -7.89 17.20 -12.19
CA SER A 350 -9.11 16.63 -11.62
C SER A 350 -9.23 15.15 -12.03
N LEU A 351 -8.65 14.31 -11.19
CA LEU A 351 -8.70 12.86 -11.27
C LEU A 351 -10.03 12.37 -10.66
N LYS A 352 -10.98 12.00 -11.53
CA LYS A 352 -12.26 11.38 -11.13
C LYS A 352 -12.26 9.91 -11.57
N PRO A 353 -12.10 8.95 -10.65
CA PRO A 353 -12.07 7.55 -11.03
C PRO A 353 -13.45 7.09 -11.49
N PRO A 354 -13.52 6.05 -12.33
CA PRO A 354 -14.78 5.38 -12.64
C PRO A 354 -15.38 4.76 -11.37
N LYS A 355 -16.69 4.48 -11.40
CA LYS A 355 -17.35 3.80 -10.26
C LYS A 355 -16.94 2.34 -10.24
N LYS A 356 -16.47 1.88 -9.08
CA LYS A 356 -16.11 0.49 -8.82
C LYS A 356 -17.36 -0.37 -8.55
N SER A 357 -17.38 -1.58 -9.09
CA SER A 357 -18.43 -2.58 -8.86
C SER A 357 -18.07 -3.44 -7.66
N TYR A 358 -18.94 -3.50 -6.65
CA TYR A 358 -18.72 -4.36 -5.47
C TYR A 358 -18.65 -5.86 -5.83
N PHE A 359 -19.34 -6.29 -6.88
CA PHE A 359 -19.32 -7.70 -7.31
C PHE A 359 -18.02 -8.09 -8.01
N ASP A 360 -17.35 -7.14 -8.69
CA ASP A 360 -16.09 -7.43 -9.40
C ASP A 360 -14.96 -7.68 -8.39
N ASN A 361 -14.99 -6.99 -7.24
CA ASN A 361 -14.06 -7.24 -6.12
C ASN A 361 -14.14 -8.69 -5.61
N LEU A 362 -15.35 -9.23 -5.46
CA LEU A 362 -15.57 -10.53 -4.83
C LEU A 362 -14.92 -11.69 -5.61
N PHE A 363 -14.76 -11.52 -6.93
CA PHE A 363 -14.17 -12.53 -7.80
C PHE A 363 -12.75 -12.19 -8.27
N TYR A 364 -12.24 -11.01 -7.90
CA TYR A 364 -10.92 -10.55 -8.29
C TYR A 364 -9.84 -11.59 -7.97
N ASP A 365 -9.79 -12.03 -6.71
CA ASP A 365 -8.75 -12.95 -6.27
C ASP A 365 -8.80 -14.27 -7.04
N GLN A 366 -10.00 -14.80 -7.31
CA GLN A 366 -10.19 -16.04 -8.06
C GLN A 366 -9.72 -15.90 -9.52
N LEU A 367 -10.06 -14.79 -10.16
CA LEU A 367 -9.65 -14.51 -11.53
C LEU A 367 -8.14 -14.32 -11.60
N ASN A 368 -7.57 -13.60 -10.63
CA ASN A 368 -6.13 -13.36 -10.54
C ASN A 368 -5.36 -14.68 -10.33
N THR A 369 -5.78 -15.56 -9.38
CA THR A 369 -5.19 -16.90 -9.20
C THR A 369 -5.16 -17.68 -10.53
N ARG A 370 -6.29 -17.68 -11.26
CA ARG A 370 -6.38 -18.38 -12.55
C ARG A 370 -5.45 -17.79 -13.60
N LYS A 371 -5.27 -16.46 -13.63
CA LYS A 371 -4.33 -15.78 -14.53
C LYS A 371 -2.89 -16.19 -14.22
N CYS A 372 -2.49 -16.12 -12.94
CA CYS A 372 -1.15 -16.52 -12.51
C CYS A 372 -0.86 -18.00 -12.78
N LEU A 373 -1.81 -18.90 -12.53
CA LEU A 373 -1.68 -20.33 -12.87
C LEU A 373 -1.52 -20.58 -14.37
N ARG A 374 -2.35 -19.93 -15.19
CA ARG A 374 -2.24 -20.03 -16.66
C ARG A 374 -0.88 -19.54 -17.15
N ALA A 375 -0.37 -18.44 -16.58
CA ALA A 375 0.95 -17.93 -16.88
C ALA A 375 2.04 -18.92 -16.46
N PHE A 376 1.98 -19.47 -15.24
CA PHE A 376 2.90 -20.49 -14.77
C PHE A 376 2.95 -21.68 -15.73
N TYR A 377 1.81 -22.26 -16.09
CA TYR A 377 1.79 -23.39 -17.03
C TYR A 377 2.26 -23.03 -18.43
N LYS A 378 1.96 -21.82 -18.92
CA LYS A 378 2.44 -21.33 -20.21
C LYS A 378 3.97 -21.27 -20.24
N TYR A 379 4.57 -20.59 -19.26
CA TYR A 379 6.02 -20.41 -19.22
C TYR A 379 6.76 -21.68 -18.77
N GLY A 380 6.17 -22.45 -17.86
CA GLY A 380 6.69 -23.75 -17.45
C GLY A 380 6.78 -24.72 -18.61
N ARG A 381 5.82 -24.73 -19.54
CA ARG A 381 5.93 -25.49 -20.79
C ARG A 381 6.96 -24.88 -21.75
N ARG A 382 6.96 -23.56 -21.93
CA ARG A 382 7.89 -22.86 -22.83
C ARG A 382 9.36 -23.12 -22.47
N TYR A 383 9.67 -23.16 -21.18
CA TYR A 383 11.03 -23.34 -20.67
C TYR A 383 11.26 -24.74 -20.08
N ALA A 384 10.39 -25.71 -20.36
CA ALA A 384 10.51 -27.07 -19.84
C ALA A 384 11.90 -27.72 -20.04
N PRO A 385 12.62 -27.51 -21.17
CA PRO A 385 13.97 -28.05 -21.35
C PRO A 385 15.02 -27.49 -20.38
N LEU A 386 14.74 -26.37 -19.73
CA LEU A 386 15.64 -25.68 -18.79
C LEU A 386 15.27 -25.94 -17.33
N LYS A 387 14.24 -26.76 -17.09
CA LYS A 387 13.71 -27.03 -15.74
C LYS A 387 14.74 -27.81 -14.94
N THR A 388 15.06 -27.32 -13.74
CA THR A 388 15.93 -28.03 -12.81
C THR A 388 15.18 -29.26 -12.28
N PRO A 389 15.79 -30.45 -12.29
CA PRO A 389 15.22 -31.60 -11.59
C PRO A 389 15.00 -31.22 -10.12
N LYS A 390 13.83 -31.54 -9.56
CA LYS A 390 13.62 -31.43 -8.10
C LYS A 390 14.56 -32.45 -7.45
N GLU A 391 15.69 -32.02 -6.92
CA GLU A 391 16.28 -32.72 -5.79
C GLU A 391 15.34 -32.45 -4.62
N ILE A 392 14.55 -33.47 -4.26
CA ILE A 392 13.65 -33.48 -3.10
C ILE A 392 14.48 -33.62 -1.84
#